data_AF-A0A438JMT0-F1
#
_entry.id   AF-A0A438JMT0-F1
#
_cell.length_a   1.000
_cell.length_b   1.000
_cell.length_c   1.000
_cell.angle_alpha   90.00
_cell.angle_beta   90.00
_cell.angle_gamma   90.00
#
_symmetry.space_group_name_H-M   'P 1'
#
loop_
_entity.id
_entity.type
_entity.pdbx_description
1 polymer ?
#
loop_
_entity_poly.entity_id
_entity_poly.type
_entity_poly.pdbx_seq_one_letter_code
_entity_poly.pdbx_strand_id
1 'polypeptide(L)'
;MDSGAGPSLFPLHRCKTLHLVRHAQGIHNVDGDKNYKAYLSPAFFDAQLTHLGWQQVDNLRKHVHACGLAKRIELVITSPLLRY
;
A
#
# COMPACT_ATOMS: atom_id res chain seq x y z
N MET A 1 -17.08 31.04 -27.02
CA MET A 1 -15.95 31.00 -26.07
C MET A 1 -15.32 29.63 -26.22
N ASP A 2 -14.31 29.53 -27.08
CA ASP A 2 -13.59 28.28 -27.27
C ASP A 2 -12.75 28.03 -26.01
N SER A 3 -13.20 27.08 -25.21
CA SER A 3 -12.39 26.53 -24.12
C SER A 3 -11.29 25.72 -24.80
N GLY A 4 -10.18 26.39 -25.12
CA GLY A 4 -9.03 25.76 -25.76
C GLY A 4 -8.65 24.51 -24.99
N ALA A 5 -8.73 23.36 -25.65
CA ALA A 5 -8.33 22.09 -25.06
C ALA A 5 -6.84 22.17 -24.72
N GLY A 6 -6.54 22.41 -23.44
CA GLY A 6 -5.17 22.37 -22.93
C GLY A 6 -4.55 21.00 -23.23
N PRO A 7 -3.22 20.91 -23.33
CA PRO A 7 -2.55 19.63 -23.57
C PRO A 7 -2.96 18.61 -22.50
N SER A 8 -3.46 17.45 -22.93
CA SER A 8 -3.89 16.36 -22.05
C SER A 8 -2.73 15.52 -21.49
N LEU A 9 -1.50 15.77 -21.96
CA LEU A 9 -0.29 15.07 -21.55
C LEU A 9 0.66 16.04 -20.84
N PHE A 10 1.02 15.71 -19.60
CA PHE A 10 1.97 16.46 -18.80
C PHE A 10 3.36 15.81 -18.84
N PRO A 11 4.45 16.56 -19.05
CA PRO A 11 5.81 16.01 -18.97
C PRO A 11 6.08 15.40 -17.60
N LEU A 12 6.65 14.19 -17.55
CA LEU A 12 6.86 13.45 -16.30
C LEU A 12 7.67 14.23 -15.25
N HIS A 13 8.65 15.03 -15.67
CA HIS A 13 9.48 15.85 -14.77
C HIS A 13 8.70 17.00 -14.09
N ARG A 14 7.45 17.26 -14.51
CA ARG A 14 6.53 18.22 -13.88
C ARG A 14 5.44 17.54 -13.05
N CYS A 15 5.49 16.22 -12.93
CA CYS A 15 4.52 15.43 -12.18
C CYS A 15 5.14 14.89 -10.89
N LYS A 16 4.29 14.60 -9.91
CA LYS A 16 4.66 13.77 -8.75
C LYS A 16 4.23 12.33 -9.01
N THR A 17 5.08 11.38 -8.64
CA THR A 17 4.75 9.95 -8.69
C THR A 17 4.22 9.52 -7.34
N LEU A 18 3.00 9.01 -7.30
CA LEU A 18 2.40 8.42 -6.11
C LEU A 18 2.44 6.90 -6.21
N HIS A 19 3.04 6.26 -5.21
CA HIS A 19 3.03 4.80 -5.08
C HIS A 19 1.97 4.39 -4.06
N LEU A 20 1.00 3.58 -4.50
CA LEU A 20 -0.05 3.04 -3.64
C LEU A 20 0.30 1.59 -3.27
N VAL A 21 0.38 1.31 -1.97
CA VAL A 21 0.75 -0.01 -1.44
C VAL A 21 -0.32 -0.45 -0.45
N ARG A 22 -0.84 -1.66 -0.64
CA ARG A 22 -1.72 -2.32 0.33
C ARG A 22 -0.87 -2.99 1.41
N HIS A 23 -1.36 -3.04 2.65
CA HIS A 23 -0.74 -3.85 3.69
C HIS A 23 -0.62 -5.33 3.28
N ALA A 24 0.35 -6.02 3.88
CA ALA A 24 0.56 -7.46 3.68
C ALA A 24 -0.52 -8.29 4.40
N GLN A 25 -0.48 -9.62 4.28
CA GLN A 25 -1.49 -10.47 4.92
C GLN A 25 -1.58 -10.24 6.44
N GLY A 26 -2.74 -9.80 6.91
CA GLY A 26 -3.09 -9.70 8.32
C GLY A 26 -3.81 -10.95 8.82
N ILE A 27 -3.83 -11.16 10.14
CA ILE A 27 -4.55 -12.28 10.77
C ILE A 27 -6.03 -12.27 10.35
N HIS A 28 -6.63 -11.08 10.29
CA HIS A 28 -8.02 -10.88 9.85
C HIS A 28 -8.30 -11.35 8.41
N ASN A 29 -7.31 -11.32 7.50
CA ASN A 29 -7.50 -11.81 6.14
C ASN A 29 -7.66 -13.33 6.14
N VAL A 30 -6.81 -14.03 6.89
CA VAL A 30 -6.85 -15.50 6.97
C VAL A 30 -8.19 -16.00 7.52
N ASP A 31 -8.71 -15.34 8.56
CA ASP A 31 -9.97 -15.76 9.18
C ASP A 31 -11.19 -15.27 8.41
N GLY A 32 -11.11 -14.09 7.80
CA GLY A 32 -12.14 -13.56 6.90
C GLY A 32 -12.31 -14.39 5.62
N ASP A 33 -11.22 -14.92 5.07
CA ASP A 33 -11.25 -15.80 3.89
C ASP A 33 -11.92 -17.15 4.21
N LYS A 34 -11.81 -17.63 5.45
CA LYS A 34 -12.51 -18.83 5.92
C LYS A 34 -13.97 -18.56 6.24
N ASN A 35 -14.25 -17.42 6.87
CA ASN A 35 -15.57 -17.02 7.29
C ASN A 35 -15.72 -15.50 7.19
N TYR A 36 -16.49 -15.04 6.21
CA TYR A 36 -16.69 -13.61 5.96
C TYR A 36 -17.13 -12.81 7.19
N LYS A 37 -17.90 -13.41 8.12
CA LYS A 37 -18.31 -12.73 9.36
C LYS A 37 -17.13 -12.32 10.25
N ALA A 38 -15.99 -12.98 10.12
CA ALA A 38 -14.78 -12.64 10.85
C ALA A 38 -14.29 -11.23 10.49
N TYR A 39 -14.48 -10.74 9.26
CA TYR A 39 -14.13 -9.36 8.89
C TYR A 39 -14.85 -8.30 9.73
N LEU A 40 -16.01 -8.64 10.30
CA LEU A 40 -16.82 -7.76 11.14
C LEU A 40 -16.47 -7.88 12.63
N SER A 41 -15.52 -8.74 12.99
CA SER A 41 -15.13 -8.96 14.38
C SER A 41 -14.39 -7.74 14.94
N PRO A 42 -14.84 -7.15 16.05
CA PRO A 42 -14.11 -6.08 16.74
C PRO A 42 -12.68 -6.48 17.14
N ALA A 43 -12.44 -7.77 17.38
CA ALA A 43 -11.12 -8.31 17.70
C ALA A 43 -10.10 -8.13 16.55
N PHE A 44 -10.58 -7.91 15.32
CA PHE A 44 -9.73 -7.74 14.14
C PHE A 44 -9.62 -6.29 13.66
N PHE A 45 -10.17 -5.33 14.41
CA PHE A 45 -10.08 -3.90 14.07
C PHE A 45 -8.63 -3.47 13.82
N ASP A 46 -7.72 -3.85 14.73
CA ASP A 46 -6.29 -3.57 14.65
C ASP A 46 -5.45 -4.84 14.60
N ALA A 47 -5.87 -5.78 13.75
CA ALA A 47 -5.16 -7.05 13.60
C ALA A 47 -3.73 -6.85 13.05
N GLN A 48 -2.78 -7.57 13.64
CA GLN A 48 -1.38 -7.62 13.21
C GLN A 48 -1.19 -8.44 11.92
N LEU A 49 0.00 -8.31 11.32
CA LEU A 49 0.45 -9.14 10.21
C LEU A 49 0.67 -10.60 10.64
N THR A 50 0.42 -11.53 9.72
CA THR A 50 0.83 -12.94 9.89
C THR A 50 2.34 -13.09 9.62
N HIS A 51 2.90 -14.27 9.91
CA HIS A 51 4.27 -14.59 9.51
C HIS A 51 4.48 -14.45 7.99
N LEU A 52 3.51 -14.91 7.19
CA LEU A 52 3.53 -14.73 5.74
C LEU A 52 3.45 -13.24 5.36
N GLY A 53 2.64 -12.45 6.08
CA GLY A 53 2.57 -11.00 5.90
C GLY A 53 3.92 -10.33 6.07
N TRP A 54 4.68 -10.69 7.12
CA TRP A 54 6.04 -10.18 7.31
C TRP A 54 7.01 -10.57 6.20
N GLN A 55 6.91 -11.80 5.68
CA GLN A 55 7.71 -12.23 4.52
C GLN A 55 7.37 -11.41 3.26
N GLN A 56 6.09 -11.08 3.04
CA GLN A 56 5.68 -10.22 1.92
C GLN A 56 6.27 -8.81 2.04
N VAL A 57 6.27 -8.24 3.25
CA VAL A 57 6.92 -6.94 3.52
C VAL A 57 8.40 -6.99 3.23
N ASP A 58 9.11 -8.02 3.71
CA ASP A 58 10.55 -8.17 3.48
C ASP A 58 10.90 -8.33 1.99
N ASN A 59 10.14 -9.14 1.26
CA ASN A 59 10.33 -9.30 -0.19
C ASN A 59 10.12 -8.00 -0.96
N LEU A 60 9.06 -7.25 -0.65
CA LEU A 60 8.80 -5.97 -1.30
C LEU A 60 9.88 -4.93 -0.94
N ARG A 61 10.30 -4.89 0.33
CA ARG A 61 11.41 -4.03 0.78
C ARG A 61 12.67 -4.30 -0.03
N LYS A 62 13.08 -5.56 -0.17
CA LYS A 62 14.25 -5.95 -0.97
C LYS A 62 14.14 -5.43 -2.40
N HIS A 63 12.98 -5.59 -3.04
CA HIS A 63 12.74 -5.08 -4.38
C HIS A 63 12.85 -3.55 -4.48
N VAL A 64 12.19 -2.81 -3.58
CA VAL A 64 12.20 -1.33 -3.54
C VAL A 64 13.61 -0.78 -3.35
N HIS A 65 14.45 -1.47 -2.58
CA HIS A 65 15.85 -1.12 -2.44
C HIS A 65 16.67 -1.47 -3.69
N ALA A 66 16.48 -2.67 -4.25
CA ALA A 66 17.22 -3.14 -5.43
C ALA A 66 16.97 -2.28 -6.67
N CYS A 67 15.73 -1.80 -6.88
CA CYS A 67 15.40 -0.92 -8.00
C CYS A 67 15.73 0.56 -7.76
N GLY A 68 16.30 0.89 -6.59
CA GLY A 68 16.68 2.27 -6.23
C GLY A 68 15.51 3.18 -5.87
N LEU A 69 14.27 2.68 -5.85
CA LEU A 69 13.08 3.46 -5.52
C LEU A 69 13.16 4.02 -4.09
N ALA A 70 13.74 3.28 -3.15
CA ALA A 70 13.95 3.74 -1.77
C ALA A 70 14.67 5.11 -1.69
N LYS A 71 15.56 5.41 -2.64
CA LYS A 71 16.33 6.67 -2.69
C LYS A 71 15.54 7.85 -3.26
N ARG A 72 14.38 7.59 -3.87
CA ARG A 72 13.55 8.59 -4.56
C ARG A 72 12.28 8.94 -3.78
N ILE A 73 11.93 8.17 -2.76
CA ILE A 73 10.76 8.43 -1.92
C ILE A 73 11.07 9.58 -0.97
N GLU A 74 10.30 10.66 -1.08
CA GLU A 74 10.44 11.87 -0.24
C GLU A 74 9.52 11.84 0.99
N LEU A 75 8.40 11.12 0.90
CA LEU A 75 7.36 11.06 1.92
C LEU A 75 6.68 9.70 1.93
N VAL A 76 6.49 9.14 3.12
CA VAL A 76 5.66 7.96 3.37
C VAL A 76 4.53 8.36 4.30
N ILE A 77 3.30 8.09 3.89
CA ILE A 77 2.10 8.24 4.73
C ILE A 77 1.55 6.85 4.95
N THR A 78 1.32 6.49 6.21
CA THR A 78 0.78 5.18 6.58
C THR A 78 -0.40 5.32 7.53
N SER A 79 -1.25 4.29 7.55
CA SER A 79 -2.34 4.18 8.52
C SER A 79 -1.77 3.94 9.92
N PRO A 80 -2.39 4.44 11.00
CA PRO A 80 -1.93 4.14 12.37
C PRO A 80 -2.19 2.69 12.82
N LEU A 81 -2.75 1.83 11.96
CA LEU A 81 -3.11 0.45 12.28
C LEU A 81 -1.88 -0.47 12.18
N LEU A 82 -1.78 -1.47 13.07
CA LEU A 82 -0.63 -2.37 13.25
C LEU A 82 -0.24 -3.20 12.01
N ARG A 83 -1.14 -3.30 11.03
CA ARG A 83 -0.87 -4.00 9.77
C ARG A 83 -0.15 -3.14 8.73
N TYR A 84 0.00 -1.84 8.99
CA TYR A 84 0.52 -0.83 8.06
C TYR A 84 1.84 -0.21 8.52
#